data_AF-A0A5C5UA90-F1
#
_entry.id   AF-A0A5C5UA90-F1
#
_cell.length_a   1.000
_cell.length_b   1.000
_cell.length_c   1.000
_cell.angle_alpha   90.00
_cell.angle_beta   90.00
_cell.angle_gamma   90.00
#
_symmetry.space_group_name_H-M   'P 1'
#
loop_
_entity.id
_entity.type
_entity.pdbx_description
1 polymer ?
#
loop_
_entity_poly.entity_id
_entity_poly.type
_entity_poly.pdbx_seq_one_letter_code
_entity_poly.pdbx_strand_id
1 'polypeptide(L)' 'MSNMSMIVTISSVFLGFLCFGGSFASFMYKKRPVQIWGLFIAAIVLITVIPVTIAVFWATLFLS' A
#
# COMPACT_ATOMS: atom_id res chain seq x y z
N MET A 1 7.57 4.99 17.64
CA MET A 1 7.62 3.89 16.64
C MET A 1 9.04 3.37 16.56
N SER A 2 9.25 2.08 16.28
CA SER A 2 10.61 1.58 16.03
C SER A 2 11.08 2.00 14.63
N ASN A 3 12.39 2.20 14.45
CA ASN A 3 12.96 2.54 13.13
C ASN A 3 12.55 1.53 12.04
N MET A 4 12.45 0.26 12.41
CA MET A 4 12.01 -0.81 11.50
C MET A 4 10.54 -0.67 11.08
N SER A 5 9.62 -0.34 11.99
CA SER A 5 8.20 -0.11 11.64
C SER A 5 8.00 1.08 10.69
N MET A 6 8.78 2.14 10.88
CA MET A 6 8.77 3.31 10.00
C MET A 6 9.29 2.95 8.59
N ILE A 7 10.40 2.22 8.49
CA ILE A 7 10.95 1.76 7.20
C ILE A 7 9.93 0.88 6.47
N VAL A 8 9.33 -0.10 7.15
CA VAL A 8 8.30 -0.98 6.57
C VAL A 8 7.11 -0.17 6.05
N THR A 9 6.66 0.82 6.80
CA THR A 9 5.55 1.70 6.41
C THR A 9 5.88 2.48 5.12
N ILE A 10 7.05 3.10 5.07
CA ILE A 10 7.51 3.89 3.92
C ILE A 10 7.69 2.98 2.68
N SER A 11 8.37 1.84 2.83
CA SER A 11 8.59 0.90 1.74
C SER A 11 7.27 0.32 1.20
N SER A 12 6.32 0.00 2.08
CA SER A 12 4.99 -0.48 1.68
C SER A 12 4.24 0.55 0.86
N VAL A 13 4.17 1.79 1.36
CA VAL A 13 3.47 2.89 0.67
C VAL A 13 4.12 3.17 -0.68
N PHE A 14 5.46 3.18 -0.77
CA PHE A 14 6.20 3.34 -2.02
C PHE A 14 5.85 2.26 -3.05
N LEU A 15 5.88 0.98 -2.65
CA LEU A 15 5.47 -0.14 -3.50
C LEU A 15 4.00 -0.01 -3.93
N GLY A 16 3.14 0.42 -3.01
CA GLY A 16 1.73 0.69 -3.30
C GLY A 16 1.54 1.76 -4.38
N PHE A 17 2.30 2.84 -4.33
CA PHE A 17 2.28 3.88 -5.37
C PHE A 17 2.82 3.38 -6.72
N LEU A 18 3.84 2.52 -6.73
CA LEU A 18 4.29 1.87 -7.97
C LEU A 18 3.21 0.97 -8.57
N CYS A 19 2.49 0.19 -7.75
CA CYS A 19 1.35 -0.60 -8.20
C CYS A 19 0.20 0.27 -8.71
N PHE A 20 -0.09 1.40 -8.05
CA PHE A 20 -1.12 2.34 -8.47
C PHE A 20 -0.75 2.99 -9.82
N GLY A 21 0.49 3.46 -9.96
CA GLY A 21 1.01 3.97 -11.23
C GLY A 21 1.02 2.91 -12.33
N GLY A 22 1.34 1.67 -12.00
CA GLY A 22 1.27 0.53 -12.92
C GLY A 22 -0.15 0.19 -13.35
N SER A 23 -1.14 0.31 -12.45
CA SER A 23 -2.56 0.19 -12.78
C SER A 23 -3.00 1.29 -13.75
N PHE A 24 -2.61 2.54 -13.49
CA PHE A 24 -2.89 3.68 -14.36
C PHE A 24 -2.23 3.54 -15.74
N ALA A 25 -0.96 3.13 -15.79
CA ALA A 25 -0.27 2.84 -17.04
C ALA A 25 -0.97 1.71 -17.81
N SER A 26 -1.36 0.64 -17.12
CA SER A 26 -2.12 -0.47 -17.73
C SER A 26 -3.45 -0.01 -18.30
N PHE A 27 -4.13 0.94 -17.63
CA PHE A 27 -5.35 1.56 -18.13
C PHE A 27 -5.09 2.41 -19.39
N MET A 28 -4.03 3.22 -19.40
CA MET A 28 -3.62 4.02 -20.57
C MET A 28 -3.27 3.15 -21.79
N TYR A 29 -2.56 2.04 -21.57
CA TYR A 29 -2.23 1.08 -22.63
C TYR A 29 -3.38 0.13 -22.99
N LYS A 30 -4.62 0.38 -22.51
CA LYS A 30 -5.81 -0.43 -22.78
C LYS A 30 -5.58 -1.92 -22.51
N LYS A 31 -4.82 -2.24 -21.47
CA LYS A 31 -4.55 -3.62 -21.05
C LYS A 31 -5.83 -4.26 -20.49
N ARG A 32 -5.78 -5.59 -20.32
CA ARG A 32 -6.93 -6.36 -19.85
C ARG A 32 -7.40 -5.85 -18.49
N PRO A 33 -8.73 -5.80 -18.23
CA PRO A 33 -9.29 -5.30 -16.97
C PRO A 33 -8.71 -5.99 -15.73
N VAL A 34 -8.40 -7.28 -15.83
CA VAL A 34 -7.82 -8.08 -14.74
C VAL A 34 -6.46 -7.53 -14.29
N GLN A 35 -5.63 -7.02 -15.20
CA GLN A 35 -4.32 -6.46 -14.85
C GLN A 35 -4.50 -5.13 -14.12
N ILE A 36 -5.38 -4.26 -14.62
CA ILE A 36 -5.66 -2.95 -14.05
C ILE A 36 -6.23 -3.10 -12.63
N TRP A 37 -7.27 -3.93 -12.47
CA TRP A 37 -7.91 -4.19 -11.19
C TRP A 37 -7.01 -4.95 -10.22
N GLY A 38 -6.22 -5.91 -10.69
CA GLY A 38 -5.25 -6.62 -9.85
C GLY A 38 -4.19 -5.68 -9.27
N LEU A 39 -3.57 -4.84 -10.11
CA LEU A 39 -2.59 -3.83 -9.68
C LEU A 39 -3.22 -2.79 -8.75
N PHE A 40 -4.47 -2.39 -9.02
CA PHE A 40 -5.18 -1.41 -8.20
C PHE A 40 -5.53 -1.95 -6.80
N ILE A 41 -6.06 -3.17 -6.71
CA ILE A 41 -6.35 -3.82 -5.43
C ILE A 41 -5.06 -4.02 -4.63
N ALA A 42 -3.99 -4.50 -5.28
CA ALA A 42 -2.69 -4.65 -4.63
C ALA A 42 -2.17 -3.31 -4.08
N ALA A 43 -2.31 -2.23 -4.85
CA ALA A 43 -1.95 -0.89 -4.42
C ALA A 43 -2.74 -0.45 -3.18
N ILE A 44 -4.06 -0.66 -3.17
CA ILE A 44 -4.91 -0.33 -2.01
C ILE A 44 -4.41 -1.08 -0.76
N VAL A 45 -4.16 -2.38 -0.85
CA VAL A 45 -3.70 -3.17 0.30
C VAL A 45 -2.38 -2.63 0.87
N LEU A 46 -1.42 -2.30 -0.01
CA LEU A 46 -0.11 -1.78 0.40
C LEU A 46 -0.18 -0.37 1.01
N ILE A 47 -1.05 0.50 0.50
CA ILE A 47 -1.19 1.90 0.98
C ILE A 47 -2.14 2.01 2.17
N THR A 48 -3.07 1.07 2.37
CA THR A 48 -4.08 1.14 3.43
C THR A 48 -3.83 0.12 4.52
N VAL A 49 -3.92 -1.17 4.21
CA VAL A 49 -3.95 -2.25 5.23
C VAL A 49 -2.67 -2.24 6.06
N ILE A 50 -1.51 -2.18 5.43
CA ILE A 50 -0.22 -2.20 6.15
C ILE A 50 -0.03 -0.98 7.06
N PRO A 51 -0.07 0.27 6.56
CA PRO A 51 0.13 1.45 7.41
C PRO A 51 -0.98 1.63 8.45
N VAL A 52 -2.24 1.30 8.13
CA VAL A 52 -3.35 1.36 9.11
C VAL A 52 -3.14 0.34 10.22
N THR A 53 -2.75 -0.89 9.89
CA THR A 53 -2.48 -1.93 10.90
C THR A 53 -1.36 -1.49 11.84
N ILE A 54 -0.23 -1.02 11.29
CA ILE A 54 0.89 -0.52 12.08
C ILE A 54 0.46 0.66 12.97
N ALA A 55 -0.31 1.61 12.43
CA ALA A 55 -0.79 2.76 13.17
C ALA A 55 -1.73 2.38 14.33
N VAL A 56 -2.69 1.48 14.10
CA VAL A 56 -3.63 1.01 15.12
C VAL A 56 -2.89 0.29 16.25
N PHE A 57 -2.01 -0.67 15.93
CA PHE A 57 -1.23 -1.37 16.95
C PHE A 57 -0.36 -0.42 17.78
N TRP A 58 0.24 0.59 17.15
CA TRP A 58 1.02 1.59 17.87
C TRP A 58 0.16 2.46 18.78
N ALA A 59 -1.01 2.88 18.31
CA ALA A 59 -1.96 3.65 19.10
C ALA A 59 -2.46 2.84 20.31
N THR A 60 -2.77 1.55 20.13
CA THR A 60 -3.23 0.68 21.21
C THR A 60 -2.14 0.41 22.25
N LEU A 61 -0.91 0.09 21.83
CA LEU A 61 0.23 -0.10 22.74
C LEU A 61 0.64 1.17 23.49
N PHE A 62 0.38 2.35 22.92
CA PHE A 62 0.69 3.62 23.58
C PHE A 62 -0.35 4.01 24.64
N LEU A 63 -1.57 3.46 24.57
CA LEU A 63 -2.68 3.74 25.49
C LEU A 63 -2.81 2.72 26.63
N SER A 64 -2.15 1.55 26.56
CA SER A 64 -2.13 0.49 27.59
C SER A 64 -0.90 0.59 28.49
#